data_AF-A0A1E1M4M6-F1
#
_entry.id   AF-A0A1E1M4M6-F1
#
_cell.length_a   1.000
_cell.length_b   1.000
_cell.length_c   1.000
_cell.angle_alpha   90.00
_cell.angle_beta   90.00
_cell.angle_gamma   90.00
#
_symmetry.space_group_name_H-M   'P 1'
#
loop_
_entity.id
_entity.type
_entity.pdbx_description
1 polymer ?
#
loop_
_entity_poly.entity_id
_entity_poly.type
_entity_poly.pdbx_seq_one_letter_code
_entity_poly.pdbx_strand_id
1 'polypeptide(L)'
;MALSRVPGDEDLYVGGVFTLRRSSALEEKNITHIVSVLKYDFKDFQHWEKYSQLSIEVDDVDDENLLVEFEKTGQFIEDGLKSEKGGKKGAVLVHCAMGKSRSVTVTIAYLLRKYPHHTVKSALELIRESRPIAEPNDGFMAQLQLYKDMGCPRDIEAQPKYQRWLYDQEVGLALAAGMAPERVRFRDEEENIEQGSNGKEVELRCRKCRRTLATSPHLVDHLPSPSKIQALTADGPISSLNPSLPPPPLHSACTHHFLHPVSWMRPALEQGILSGRLECPNPKCGGQLGRYAWQGMRCSCGVWVCPAFSLQKGRVDEVTKKFEQGFTKSGNVGNEAESRTGHSIRLPPGMKGKGNL
;
A
#
# COMPACT_ATOMS: atom_id res chain seq x y z
N MET A 1 4.75 -15.22 32.92
CA MET A 1 4.03 -15.03 31.64
C MET A 1 3.20 -16.27 31.36
N ALA A 2 1.89 -16.10 31.17
CA ALA A 2 0.95 -17.21 30.97
C ALA A 2 0.82 -17.57 29.48
N LEU A 3 0.34 -18.79 29.23
CA LEU A 3 -0.24 -19.21 27.96
C LEU A 3 -1.63 -18.54 27.87
N SER A 4 -1.82 -17.61 26.93
CA SER A 4 -3.06 -16.83 26.84
C SER A 4 -3.95 -17.42 25.74
N ARG A 5 -5.18 -17.84 26.07
CA ARG A 5 -6.17 -18.26 25.06
C ARG A 5 -6.72 -17.02 24.37
N VAL A 6 -6.74 -17.01 23.05
CA VAL A 6 -7.41 -15.93 22.29
C VAL A 6 -8.92 -16.05 22.51
N PRO A 7 -9.64 -14.97 22.81
CA PRO A 7 -11.10 -15.03 22.94
C PRO A 7 -11.75 -15.54 21.64
N GLY A 8 -12.74 -16.41 21.78
CA GLY A 8 -13.45 -17.05 20.66
C GLY A 8 -13.74 -18.53 20.89
N ASP A 9 -14.32 -19.17 19.88
CA ASP A 9 -14.75 -20.57 19.94
C ASP A 9 -13.60 -21.58 19.77
N GLU A 10 -12.42 -21.09 19.39
CA GLU A 10 -11.27 -21.92 19.04
C GLU A 10 -10.22 -21.98 20.14
N ASP A 11 -9.56 -23.13 20.23
CA ASP A 11 -8.47 -23.36 21.16
C ASP A 11 -7.14 -22.88 20.58
N LEU A 12 -7.09 -21.58 20.29
CA LEU A 12 -5.91 -20.85 19.83
C LEU A 12 -5.26 -20.12 21.01
N TYR A 13 -3.95 -20.31 21.19
CA TYR A 13 -3.17 -19.77 22.29
C TYR A 13 -1.98 -18.96 21.80
N VAL A 14 -1.64 -17.90 22.53
CA VAL A 14 -0.46 -17.06 22.29
C VAL A 14 0.46 -17.05 23.51
N GLY A 15 1.76 -17.22 23.28
CA GLY A 15 2.76 -17.35 24.34
C GLY A 15 4.14 -16.80 24.00
N GLY A 16 5.02 -16.77 24.99
CA GLY A 16 6.46 -16.57 24.81
C GLY A 16 7.21 -17.88 25.00
N VAL A 17 8.49 -17.95 24.66
CA VAL A 17 9.28 -19.20 24.65
C VAL A 17 9.25 -19.97 25.97
N PHE A 18 9.15 -19.25 27.11
CA PHE A 18 9.03 -19.87 28.43
C PHE A 18 7.75 -20.70 28.62
N THR A 19 6.70 -20.52 27.81
CA THR A 19 5.50 -21.37 27.86
C THR A 19 5.79 -22.79 27.40
N LEU A 20 6.77 -22.98 26.51
CA LEU A 20 7.17 -24.31 26.06
C LEU A 20 7.80 -25.15 27.17
N ARG A 21 8.41 -24.52 28.19
CA ARG A 21 9.02 -25.22 29.33
C ARG A 21 7.99 -25.79 30.31
N ARG A 22 6.70 -25.55 30.09
CA ARG A 22 5.61 -25.96 30.98
C ARG A 22 4.78 -27.07 30.33
N SER A 23 5.36 -28.27 30.24
CA SER A 23 4.71 -29.43 29.61
C SER A 23 3.31 -29.71 30.17
N SER A 24 3.13 -29.59 31.49
CA SER A 24 1.83 -29.77 32.14
C SER A 24 0.76 -28.78 31.65
N ALA A 25 1.11 -27.52 31.43
CA ALA A 25 0.18 -26.51 30.94
C ALA A 25 -0.21 -26.76 29.47
N LEU A 26 0.72 -27.25 28.66
CA LEU A 26 0.43 -27.61 27.26
C LEU A 26 -0.50 -28.83 27.18
N GLU A 27 -0.30 -29.81 28.06
CA GLU A 27 -1.14 -31.01 28.16
C GLU A 27 -2.54 -30.69 28.70
N GLU A 28 -2.65 -29.86 29.74
CA GLU A 28 -3.93 -29.42 30.29
C GLU A 28 -4.80 -28.71 29.24
N LYS A 29 -4.18 -27.93 28.35
CA LYS A 29 -4.85 -27.21 27.26
C LYS A 29 -4.95 -28.00 25.95
N ASN A 30 -4.57 -29.29 25.96
CA ASN A 30 -4.63 -30.18 24.80
C ASN A 30 -3.90 -29.63 23.56
N ILE A 31 -2.76 -28.95 23.75
CA ILE A 31 -1.97 -28.41 22.64
C ILE A 31 -1.47 -29.57 21.78
N THR A 32 -1.78 -29.54 20.49
CA THR A 32 -1.36 -30.55 19.50
C THR A 32 -0.43 -29.96 18.45
N HIS A 33 -0.52 -28.65 18.20
CA HIS A 33 0.23 -27.94 17.17
C HIS A 33 0.93 -26.71 17.77
N ILE A 34 2.16 -26.46 17.32
CA ILE A 34 2.96 -25.32 17.78
C ILE A 34 3.55 -24.56 16.58
N VAL A 35 3.31 -23.25 16.55
CA VAL A 35 3.94 -22.32 15.60
C VAL A 35 4.97 -21.48 16.35
N SER A 36 6.23 -21.65 15.97
CA SER A 36 7.40 -20.97 16.53
C SER A 36 7.84 -19.84 15.61
N VAL A 37 7.63 -18.59 16.01
CA VAL A 37 7.98 -17.39 15.20
C VAL A 37 9.21 -16.70 15.81
N LEU A 38 10.35 -17.37 15.71
CA LEU A 38 11.67 -16.93 16.19
C LEU A 38 12.77 -17.88 15.69
N LYS A 39 13.99 -17.35 15.56
CA LYS A 39 15.22 -18.16 15.42
C LYS A 39 15.56 -18.80 16.76
N TYR A 40 15.39 -20.12 16.90
CA TYR A 40 15.65 -20.85 18.15
C TYR A 40 15.92 -22.33 17.90
N ASP A 41 16.89 -22.92 18.62
CA ASP A 41 17.19 -24.35 18.57
C ASP A 41 16.39 -25.12 19.64
N PHE A 42 15.49 -26.01 19.20
CA PHE A 42 14.60 -26.75 20.09
C PHE A 42 15.15 -28.10 20.57
N LYS A 43 16.42 -28.44 20.30
CA LYS A 43 17.02 -29.73 20.71
C LYS A 43 16.90 -30.05 22.20
N ASP A 44 16.88 -29.03 23.05
CA ASP A 44 16.81 -29.21 24.51
C ASP A 44 15.37 -29.43 25.02
N PHE A 45 14.36 -29.33 24.16
CA PHE A 45 12.97 -29.54 24.55
C PHE A 45 12.61 -31.02 24.56
N GLN A 46 12.37 -31.55 25.76
CA GLN A 46 11.87 -32.91 25.95
C GLN A 46 10.48 -33.08 25.35
N HIS A 47 10.27 -34.23 24.70
CA HIS A 47 8.99 -34.62 24.11
C HIS A 47 8.45 -33.68 23.04
N TRP A 48 9.34 -32.97 22.34
CA TRP A 48 8.98 -32.06 21.28
C TRP A 48 8.23 -32.78 20.15
N GLU A 49 8.62 -34.04 19.86
CA GLU A 49 8.04 -34.93 18.86
C GLU A 49 6.54 -35.22 19.03
N LYS A 50 5.96 -34.95 20.21
CA LYS A 50 4.52 -35.16 20.44
C LYS A 50 3.63 -34.11 19.78
N TYR A 51 4.20 -32.98 19.36
CA TYR A 51 3.53 -31.86 18.73
C TYR A 51 3.82 -31.83 17.22
N SER A 52 2.83 -31.45 16.44
CA SER A 52 3.05 -30.97 15.07
C SER A 52 3.63 -29.56 15.15
N GLN A 53 4.65 -29.25 14.37
CA GLN A 53 5.43 -28.02 14.55
C GLN A 53 5.64 -27.28 13.23
N LEU A 54 5.60 -25.96 13.30
CA LEU A 54 6.00 -25.06 12.23
C LEU A 54 6.93 -23.99 12.79
N SER A 55 8.17 -23.93 12.30
CA SER A 55 9.13 -22.88 12.66
C SER A 55 9.28 -21.86 11.54
N ILE A 56 9.17 -20.59 11.91
CA ILE A 56 9.38 -19.41 11.06
C ILE A 56 10.52 -18.60 11.68
N GLU A 57 11.65 -18.55 10.99
CA GLU A 57 12.89 -17.94 11.47
C GLU A 57 12.94 -16.45 11.16
N VAL A 58 12.31 -15.62 12.01
CA VAL A 58 12.22 -14.17 11.83
C VAL A 58 12.59 -13.41 13.11
N ASP A 59 13.36 -12.33 12.95
CA ASP A 59 13.72 -11.41 14.04
C ASP A 59 12.64 -10.36 14.31
N ASP A 60 12.68 -9.72 15.49
CA ASP A 60 11.65 -8.77 15.94
C ASP A 60 12.00 -7.33 15.57
N VAL A 61 12.27 -7.10 14.29
CA VAL A 61 12.64 -5.79 13.73
C VAL A 61 11.63 -5.40 12.66
N ASP A 62 11.56 -4.11 12.32
CA ASP A 62 10.53 -3.53 11.46
C ASP A 62 10.79 -3.69 9.96
N ASP A 63 12.00 -4.08 9.57
CA ASP A 63 12.44 -4.37 8.20
C ASP A 63 12.35 -5.86 7.80
N GLU A 64 12.01 -6.75 8.74
CA GLU A 64 11.80 -8.18 8.48
C GLU A 64 10.47 -8.46 7.75
N ASN A 65 10.47 -9.37 6.77
CA ASN A 65 9.28 -9.72 6.00
C ASN A 65 8.58 -10.95 6.59
N LEU A 66 7.56 -10.73 7.42
CA LEU A 66 6.72 -11.79 7.96
C LEU A 66 5.45 -12.02 7.13
N LEU A 67 5.06 -11.04 6.30
CA LEU A 67 3.86 -11.06 5.45
C LEU A 67 3.81 -12.29 4.54
N VAL A 68 4.94 -12.67 3.94
CA VAL A 68 5.04 -13.86 3.06
C VAL A 68 4.64 -15.16 3.75
N GLU A 69 4.81 -15.24 5.07
CA GLU A 69 4.56 -16.45 5.87
C GLU A 69 3.10 -16.54 6.38
N PHE A 70 2.28 -15.51 6.17
CA PHE A 70 0.91 -15.46 6.71
C PHE A 70 0.02 -16.58 6.16
N GLU A 71 0.17 -16.94 4.88
CA GLU A 71 -0.61 -18.05 4.32
C GLU A 71 -0.19 -19.38 4.94
N LYS A 72 1.12 -19.66 4.95
CA LYS A 72 1.69 -20.90 5.47
C LYS A 72 1.33 -21.11 6.95
N THR A 73 1.51 -20.07 7.76
CA THR A 73 1.16 -20.11 9.19
C THR A 73 -0.34 -20.18 9.41
N GLY A 74 -1.13 -19.42 8.65
CA GLY A 74 -2.59 -19.43 8.72
C GLY A 74 -3.19 -20.80 8.39
N GLN A 75 -2.67 -21.47 7.36
CA GLN A 75 -3.07 -22.82 6.96
C GLN A 75 -2.73 -23.83 8.06
N PHE A 76 -1.51 -23.79 8.60
CA PHE A 76 -1.09 -24.68 9.67
C PHE A 76 -1.94 -24.52 10.94
N ILE A 77 -2.27 -23.27 11.32
CA ILE A 77 -3.17 -23.00 12.44
C ILE A 77 -4.57 -23.56 12.16
N GLU A 78 -5.10 -23.34 10.96
CA GLU A 78 -6.43 -23.83 10.57
C GLU A 78 -6.51 -25.37 10.61
N ASP A 79 -5.50 -26.05 10.08
CA ASP A 79 -5.43 -27.52 10.09
C ASP A 79 -5.26 -28.06 11.52
N GLY A 80 -4.46 -27.38 12.34
CA GLY A 80 -4.28 -27.75 13.75
C GLY A 80 -5.56 -27.64 14.57
N LEU A 81 -6.36 -26.59 14.36
CA LEU A 81 -7.64 -26.38 15.05
C LEU A 81 -8.75 -27.34 14.54
N LYS A 82 -8.65 -27.81 13.30
CA LYS A 82 -9.54 -28.85 12.75
C LYS A 82 -9.11 -30.27 13.10
N SER A 83 -7.86 -30.46 13.56
CA SER A 83 -7.38 -31.78 13.96
C SER A 83 -8.18 -32.32 15.15
N GLU A 84 -8.33 -33.63 15.22
CA GLU A 84 -8.93 -34.30 16.37
C GLU A 84 -7.95 -35.35 16.91
N LYS A 85 -7.71 -35.31 18.22
CA LYS A 85 -6.84 -36.27 18.91
C LYS A 85 -7.53 -36.71 20.19
N GLY A 86 -7.83 -38.02 20.30
CA GLY A 86 -8.51 -38.58 21.47
C GLY A 86 -9.95 -38.07 21.67
N GLY A 87 -10.68 -37.80 20.59
CA GLY A 87 -12.06 -37.31 20.64
C GLY A 87 -12.21 -35.84 21.06
N LYS A 88 -11.11 -35.09 21.13
CA LYS A 88 -11.09 -33.65 21.41
C LYS A 88 -10.51 -32.90 20.21
N LYS A 89 -11.03 -31.70 19.95
CA LYS A 89 -10.44 -30.77 18.99
C LYS A 89 -9.01 -30.43 19.40
N GLY A 90 -8.14 -30.32 18.41
CA GLY A 90 -6.76 -29.90 18.59
C GLY A 90 -6.68 -28.45 19.00
N ALA A 91 -5.65 -28.14 19.79
CA ALA A 91 -5.34 -26.78 20.18
C ALA A 91 -3.98 -26.34 19.61
N VAL A 92 -3.89 -25.08 19.22
CA VAL A 92 -2.71 -24.50 18.58
C VAL A 92 -2.08 -23.45 19.49
N LEU A 93 -0.76 -23.54 19.69
CA LEU A 93 0.03 -22.50 20.33
C LEU A 93 0.86 -21.75 19.29
N VAL A 94 0.68 -20.44 19.19
CA VAL A 94 1.58 -19.54 18.45
C VAL A 94 2.47 -18.81 19.45
N HIS A 95 3.78 -18.94 19.33
CA HIS A 95 4.70 -18.29 20.26
C HIS A 95 5.90 -17.64 19.56
N CYS A 96 6.50 -16.68 20.25
CA CYS A 96 7.80 -16.11 19.90
C CYS A 96 8.68 -16.05 21.16
N ALA A 97 9.59 -15.08 21.27
CA ALA A 97 10.39 -14.90 22.49
C ALA A 97 9.51 -14.47 23.69
N MET A 98 8.84 -13.31 23.58
CA MET A 98 8.02 -12.73 24.67
C MET A 98 6.52 -12.99 24.49
N GLY A 99 6.09 -13.43 23.31
CA GLY A 99 4.68 -13.46 22.94
C GLY A 99 4.08 -12.06 22.79
N LYS A 100 4.87 -11.09 22.31
CA LYS A 100 4.49 -9.67 22.24
C LYS A 100 4.20 -9.21 20.82
N SER A 101 5.15 -9.46 19.90
CA SER A 101 5.14 -8.88 18.56
C SER A 101 4.97 -9.94 17.46
N ARG A 102 6.00 -10.73 17.13
CA ARG A 102 5.96 -11.78 16.08
C ARG A 102 4.79 -12.77 16.17
N SER A 103 4.61 -13.42 17.32
CA SER A 103 3.52 -14.40 17.50
C SER A 103 2.13 -13.77 17.45
N VAL A 104 2.01 -12.53 17.97
CA VAL A 104 0.78 -11.75 17.92
C VAL A 104 0.49 -11.38 16.47
N THR A 105 1.48 -10.98 15.69
CA THR A 105 1.35 -10.67 14.27
C THR A 105 0.79 -11.84 13.48
N VAL A 106 1.37 -13.05 13.62
CA VAL A 106 0.85 -14.26 12.96
C VAL A 106 -0.58 -14.59 13.41
N THR A 107 -0.88 -14.37 14.69
CA THR A 107 -2.23 -14.62 15.23
C THR A 107 -3.24 -13.62 14.68
N ILE A 108 -2.88 -12.34 14.53
CA ILE A 108 -3.72 -11.34 13.87
C ILE A 108 -3.94 -11.72 12.40
N ALA A 109 -2.88 -12.10 11.67
CA ALA A 109 -2.99 -12.51 10.28
C ALA A 109 -4.00 -13.67 10.10
N TYR A 110 -3.94 -14.67 11.00
CA TYR A 110 -4.92 -15.75 11.04
C TYR A 110 -6.35 -15.25 11.29
N LEU A 111 -6.55 -14.37 12.28
CA LEU A 111 -7.87 -13.81 12.59
C LEU A 111 -8.43 -13.01 11.41
N LEU A 112 -7.60 -12.22 10.72
CA LEU A 112 -8.01 -11.45 9.54
C LEU A 112 -8.38 -12.35 8.35
N ARG A 113 -7.61 -13.43 8.15
CA ARG A 113 -7.88 -14.48 7.15
C ARG A 113 -9.22 -15.17 7.41
N LYS A 114 -9.50 -15.49 8.68
CA LYS A 114 -10.70 -16.25 9.07
C LYS A 114 -11.96 -15.41 9.21
N TYR A 115 -11.82 -14.18 9.68
CA TYR A 115 -12.93 -13.29 9.99
C TYR A 115 -12.81 -11.99 9.19
N PRO A 116 -13.32 -11.96 7.94
CA PRO A 116 -13.15 -10.82 7.02
C PRO A 116 -13.67 -9.47 7.53
N HIS A 117 -14.54 -9.46 8.54
CA HIS A 117 -15.07 -8.24 9.16
C HIS A 117 -14.10 -7.60 10.17
N HIS A 118 -13.08 -8.34 10.64
CA HIS A 118 -12.10 -7.78 11.56
C HIS A 118 -11.17 -6.79 10.85
N THR A 119 -10.87 -5.71 11.54
CA THR A 119 -9.77 -4.80 11.21
C THR A 119 -8.50 -5.25 11.93
N VAL A 120 -7.33 -4.79 11.48
CA VAL A 120 -6.06 -5.07 12.19
C VAL A 120 -6.14 -4.64 13.65
N LYS A 121 -6.72 -3.46 13.90
CA LYS A 121 -6.91 -2.91 15.24
C LYS A 121 -7.84 -3.78 16.09
N SER A 122 -9.01 -4.15 15.58
CA SER A 122 -9.96 -4.96 16.36
C SER A 122 -9.44 -6.36 16.67
N ALA A 123 -8.68 -6.97 15.76
CA ALA A 123 -8.02 -8.24 16.00
C ALA A 123 -6.90 -8.14 17.07
N LEU A 124 -6.13 -7.04 17.07
CA LEU A 124 -5.15 -6.78 18.12
C LEU A 124 -5.82 -6.55 19.49
N GLU A 125 -6.92 -5.79 19.52
CA GLU A 125 -7.70 -5.55 20.75
C GLU A 125 -8.27 -6.85 21.32
N LEU A 126 -8.77 -7.75 20.47
CA LEU A 126 -9.24 -9.08 20.87
C LEU A 126 -8.14 -9.90 21.57
N ILE A 127 -6.91 -9.90 21.03
CA ILE A 127 -5.79 -10.59 21.66
C ILE A 127 -5.40 -9.93 22.99
N ARG A 128 -5.52 -8.59 23.08
CA ARG A 128 -5.17 -7.83 24.30
C ARG A 128 -6.07 -8.14 25.48
N GLU A 129 -7.30 -8.60 25.26
CA GLU A 129 -8.21 -9.03 26.34
C GLU A 129 -7.60 -10.14 27.21
N SER A 130 -6.89 -11.10 26.61
CA SER A 130 -6.21 -12.18 27.33
C SER A 130 -4.69 -12.00 27.42
N ARG A 131 -4.12 -11.08 26.63
CA ARG A 131 -2.69 -10.79 26.61
C ARG A 131 -2.40 -9.28 26.45
N PRO A 132 -2.48 -8.49 27.53
CA PRO A 132 -2.35 -7.02 27.47
C PRO A 132 -1.02 -6.51 26.89
N ILE A 133 0.05 -7.30 26.99
CA ILE A 133 1.38 -6.94 26.45
C ILE A 133 1.48 -7.04 24.93
N ALA A 134 0.43 -7.50 24.24
CA ALA A 134 0.41 -7.66 22.79
C ALA A 134 0.61 -6.32 22.08
N GLU A 135 1.67 -6.22 21.31
CA GLU A 135 2.12 -5.00 20.63
C GLU A 135 3.13 -5.42 19.55
N PRO A 136 2.65 -5.76 18.34
CA PRO A 136 3.48 -5.88 17.15
C PRO A 136 4.29 -4.60 16.91
N ASN A 137 5.49 -4.74 16.34
CA ASN A 137 6.26 -3.59 15.89
C ASN A 137 5.56 -2.88 14.69
N ASP A 138 5.99 -1.66 14.39
CA ASP A 138 5.35 -0.82 13.37
C ASP A 138 5.45 -1.43 11.95
N GLY A 139 6.56 -2.10 11.63
CA GLY A 139 6.73 -2.81 10.36
C GLY A 139 5.72 -3.95 10.18
N PHE A 140 5.52 -4.76 11.22
CA PHE A 140 4.51 -5.83 11.23
C PHE A 140 3.09 -5.28 11.21
N MET A 141 2.81 -4.16 11.88
CA MET A 141 1.51 -3.49 11.77
C MET A 141 1.24 -3.02 10.34
N ALA A 142 2.25 -2.46 9.65
CA ALA A 142 2.13 -2.06 8.25
C ALA A 142 1.91 -3.27 7.34
N GLN A 143 2.62 -4.38 7.57
CA GLN A 143 2.42 -5.64 6.83
C GLN A 143 1.03 -6.23 7.03
N LEU A 144 0.48 -6.21 8.24
CA LEU A 144 -0.90 -6.63 8.53
C LEU A 144 -1.93 -5.76 7.81
N GLN A 145 -1.70 -4.44 7.75
CA GLN A 145 -2.56 -3.54 7.00
C GLN A 145 -2.48 -3.83 5.50
N LEU A 146 -1.28 -4.05 4.96
CA LEU A 146 -1.09 -4.44 3.57
C LEU A 146 -1.80 -5.77 3.26
N TYR A 147 -1.69 -6.77 4.14
CA TYR A 147 -2.41 -8.04 4.01
C TYR A 147 -3.92 -7.83 3.94
N LYS A 148 -4.46 -6.98 4.82
CA LYS A 148 -5.88 -6.63 4.83
C LYS A 148 -6.31 -5.90 3.55
N ASP A 149 -5.49 -4.97 3.07
CA ASP A 149 -5.75 -4.18 1.86
C ASP A 149 -5.68 -5.02 0.57
N MET A 150 -5.01 -6.17 0.63
CA MET A 150 -5.02 -7.19 -0.44
C MET A 150 -6.19 -8.17 -0.31
N GLY A 151 -7.03 -8.04 0.71
CA GLY A 151 -8.17 -8.93 0.94
C GLY A 151 -7.80 -10.27 1.58
N CYS A 152 -6.68 -10.34 2.31
CA CYS A 152 -6.17 -11.56 2.94
C CYS A 152 -6.03 -12.76 1.96
N PRO A 153 -5.31 -12.60 0.84
CA PRO A 153 -5.25 -13.62 -0.21
C PRO A 153 -4.46 -14.85 0.25
N ARG A 154 -4.76 -15.98 -0.41
CA ARG A 154 -4.00 -17.23 -0.25
C ARG A 154 -2.63 -17.15 -0.92
N ASP A 155 -2.60 -16.65 -2.15
CA ASP A 155 -1.36 -16.41 -2.89
C ASP A 155 -0.92 -14.95 -2.69
N ILE A 156 -0.04 -14.73 -1.72
CA ILE A 156 0.47 -13.41 -1.34
C ILE A 156 1.49 -12.92 -2.38
N GLU A 157 2.34 -13.80 -2.87
CA GLU A 157 3.43 -13.45 -3.79
C GLU A 157 2.91 -13.02 -5.15
N ALA A 158 1.79 -13.56 -5.62
CA ALA A 158 1.16 -13.13 -6.87
C ALA A 158 0.54 -11.72 -6.81
N GLN A 159 0.37 -11.12 -5.61
CA GLN A 159 -0.34 -9.84 -5.49
C GLN A 159 0.51 -8.66 -5.96
N PRO A 160 -0.01 -7.80 -6.87
CA PRO A 160 0.71 -6.61 -7.31
C PRO A 160 1.09 -5.66 -6.18
N LYS A 161 0.23 -5.51 -5.16
CA LYS A 161 0.51 -4.66 -3.99
C LYS A 161 1.69 -5.20 -3.16
N TYR A 162 1.77 -6.51 -2.94
CA TYR A 162 2.88 -7.15 -2.23
C TYR A 162 4.18 -7.02 -3.03
N GLN A 163 4.12 -7.32 -4.33
CA GLN A 163 5.24 -7.16 -5.23
C GLN A 163 5.77 -5.73 -5.22
N ARG A 164 4.90 -4.72 -5.17
CA ARG A 164 5.30 -3.31 -5.08
C ARG A 164 5.96 -2.99 -3.74
N TRP A 165 5.39 -3.48 -2.64
CA TRP A 165 5.99 -3.29 -1.31
C TRP A 165 7.40 -3.88 -1.22
N LEU A 166 7.63 -5.09 -1.76
CA LEU A 166 8.97 -5.68 -1.84
C LEU A 166 9.95 -4.80 -2.63
N TYR A 167 9.50 -4.28 -3.77
CA TYR A 167 10.30 -3.38 -4.59
C TYR A 167 10.63 -2.08 -3.85
N ASP A 168 9.68 -1.49 -3.11
CA ASP A 168 9.93 -0.28 -2.33
C ASP A 168 10.98 -0.52 -1.22
N GLN A 169 10.99 -1.70 -0.60
CA GLN A 169 12.03 -2.09 0.35
C GLN A 169 13.41 -2.23 -0.32
N GLU A 170 13.47 -2.91 -1.47
CA GLU A 170 14.69 -3.05 -2.27
C GLU A 170 15.27 -1.68 -2.68
N VAL A 171 14.40 -0.77 -3.15
CA VAL A 171 14.78 0.61 -3.45
C VAL A 171 15.32 1.28 -2.20
N GLY A 172 14.63 1.18 -1.06
CA GLY A 172 15.09 1.75 0.21
C GLY A 172 16.50 1.29 0.60
N LEU A 173 16.77 -0.01 0.49
CA LEU A 173 18.09 -0.58 0.76
C LEU A 173 19.16 -0.11 -0.23
N ALA A 174 18.85 -0.09 -1.54
CA ALA A 174 19.77 0.42 -2.56
C ALA A 174 20.15 1.87 -2.28
N LEU A 175 19.15 2.72 -1.95
CA LEU A 175 19.37 4.12 -1.62
C LEU A 175 20.18 4.31 -0.35
N ALA A 176 19.95 3.49 0.69
CA ALA A 176 20.73 3.49 1.92
C ALA A 176 22.20 3.13 1.66
N ALA A 177 22.45 2.27 0.68
CA ALA A 177 23.79 1.94 0.19
C ALA A 177 24.37 2.98 -0.80
N GLY A 178 23.64 4.07 -1.09
CA GLY A 178 24.08 5.11 -2.02
C GLY A 178 24.04 4.68 -3.49
N MET A 179 23.21 3.69 -3.84
CA MET A 179 23.07 3.13 -5.18
C MET A 179 21.68 3.40 -5.76
N ALA A 180 21.58 3.44 -7.09
CA ALA A 180 20.29 3.37 -7.76
C ALA A 180 19.79 1.92 -7.74
N PRO A 181 18.46 1.67 -7.72
CA PRO A 181 17.94 0.31 -7.79
C PRO A 181 18.35 -0.34 -9.12
N GLU A 182 18.64 -1.65 -9.07
CA GLU A 182 19.10 -2.42 -10.23
C GLU A 182 18.02 -2.51 -11.31
N ARG A 183 16.76 -2.69 -10.90
CA ARG A 183 15.61 -2.78 -11.82
C ARG A 183 14.55 -1.78 -11.42
N VAL A 184 14.19 -0.87 -12.34
CA VAL A 184 13.14 0.11 -12.09
C VAL A 184 11.77 -0.47 -12.46
N ARG A 185 10.80 -0.38 -11.55
CA ARG A 185 9.39 -0.69 -11.85
C ARG A 185 8.62 0.56 -12.27
N PHE A 186 7.85 0.45 -13.34
CA PHE A 186 7.08 1.53 -13.93
C PHE A 186 5.59 1.34 -13.66
N ARG A 187 4.97 2.34 -13.04
CA ARG A 187 3.61 2.30 -12.49
C ARG A 187 2.55 2.02 -13.56
N ASP A 188 2.73 2.57 -14.75
CA ASP A 188 1.83 2.44 -15.91
C ASP A 188 1.88 1.05 -16.57
N GLU A 189 2.88 0.22 -16.27
CA GLU A 189 2.98 -1.16 -16.77
C GLU A 189 2.32 -2.17 -15.82
N GLU A 190 2.14 -1.80 -14.55
CA GLU A 190 1.51 -2.63 -13.51
C GLU A 190 -0.02 -2.59 -13.56
N GLU A 191 -0.62 -1.55 -14.13
CA GLU A 191 -2.05 -1.20 -14.01
C GLU A 191 -2.91 -1.61 -15.23
N ASN A 192 -2.54 -2.63 -16.01
CA ASN A 192 -3.41 -3.17 -17.06
C ASN A 192 -4.68 -3.89 -16.54
N ILE A 193 -4.94 -3.84 -15.22
CA ILE A 193 -6.09 -4.44 -14.55
C ILE A 193 -6.60 -3.43 -13.50
N GLU A 194 -7.89 -3.08 -13.56
CA GLU A 194 -8.66 -2.11 -12.74
C GLU A 194 -8.84 -0.67 -13.29
N GLN A 195 -9.47 -0.57 -14.46
CA GLN A 195 -10.22 0.64 -14.84
C GLN A 195 -11.48 0.75 -13.96
N GLY A 196 -11.41 1.54 -12.89
CA GLY A 196 -12.53 1.72 -11.96
C GLY A 196 -12.45 2.97 -11.09
N SER A 197 -11.83 4.06 -11.56
CA SER A 197 -11.81 5.33 -10.82
C SER A 197 -12.94 6.24 -11.30
N ASN A 198 -14.06 6.25 -10.56
CA ASN A 198 -15.17 7.19 -10.71
C ASN A 198 -14.81 8.57 -10.09
N GLY A 199 -13.75 9.19 -10.60
CA GLY A 199 -13.16 10.42 -10.06
C GLY A 199 -12.74 11.39 -11.16
N LYS A 200 -12.45 12.65 -10.79
CA LYS A 200 -11.84 13.64 -11.68
C LYS A 200 -10.46 13.14 -12.08
N GLU A 201 -10.27 12.78 -13.34
CA GLU A 201 -8.99 12.35 -13.86
C GLU A 201 -8.16 13.58 -14.26
N VAL A 202 -7.03 13.76 -13.60
CA VAL A 202 -6.04 14.80 -13.94
C VAL A 202 -4.99 14.21 -14.88
N GLU A 203 -4.71 14.89 -15.97
CA GLU A 203 -3.64 14.55 -16.91
C GLU A 203 -2.59 15.65 -16.96
N LEU A 204 -1.32 15.26 -16.86
CA LEU A 204 -0.18 16.14 -17.11
C LEU A 204 0.27 15.98 -18.56
N ARG A 205 0.30 17.08 -19.30
CA ARG A 205 0.72 17.12 -20.70
C ARG A 205 1.92 18.02 -20.89
N CYS A 206 2.82 17.68 -21.82
CA CYS A 206 3.95 18.55 -22.16
C CYS A 206 3.44 19.87 -22.74
N ARG A 207 3.90 21.01 -22.21
CA ARG A 207 3.45 22.34 -22.68
C ARG A 207 3.85 22.67 -24.12
N LYS A 208 4.96 22.09 -24.61
CA LYS A 208 5.48 22.31 -25.97
C LYS A 208 4.74 21.50 -27.03
N CYS A 209 4.55 20.19 -26.81
CA CYS A 209 4.02 19.27 -27.83
C CYS A 209 2.68 18.63 -27.46
N ARG A 210 2.12 18.98 -26.29
CA ARG A 210 0.84 18.48 -25.75
C ARG A 210 0.74 16.96 -25.54
N ARG A 211 1.85 16.22 -25.69
CA ARG A 211 1.92 14.79 -25.37
C ARG A 211 1.63 14.55 -23.89
N THR A 212 0.76 13.58 -23.59
CA THR A 212 0.48 13.14 -22.21
C THR A 212 1.71 12.47 -21.60
N LEU A 213 2.01 12.86 -20.37
CA LEU A 213 3.19 12.42 -19.61
C LEU A 213 2.78 11.56 -18.40
N ALA A 214 1.72 11.93 -17.70
CA ALA A 214 1.24 11.18 -16.54
C ALA A 214 -0.24 11.46 -16.31
N THR A 215 -0.91 10.55 -15.62
CA THR A 215 -2.30 10.65 -15.17
C THR A 215 -2.34 10.68 -13.64
N SER A 216 -3.51 10.97 -13.07
CA SER A 216 -3.71 11.10 -11.63
C SER A 216 -3.19 9.92 -10.79
N PRO A 217 -3.36 8.64 -11.18
CA PRO A 217 -2.84 7.49 -10.44
C PRO A 217 -1.32 7.46 -10.28
N HIS A 218 -0.60 8.17 -11.15
CA HIS A 218 0.86 8.22 -11.13
C HIS A 218 1.41 9.41 -10.34
N LEU A 219 0.54 10.30 -9.82
CA LEU A 219 0.95 11.43 -8.99
C LEU A 219 1.27 11.00 -7.56
N VAL A 220 2.37 11.54 -7.03
CA VAL A 220 2.77 11.36 -5.64
C VAL A 220 2.34 12.60 -4.84
N ASP A 221 1.38 12.39 -3.96
CA ASP A 221 0.94 13.40 -3.01
C ASP A 221 2.00 13.61 -1.92
N HIS A 222 2.38 14.88 -1.74
CA HIS A 222 3.34 15.28 -0.73
C HIS A 222 2.80 16.55 -0.05
N LEU A 223 1.78 16.36 0.78
CA LEU A 223 1.23 17.44 1.57
C LEU A 223 2.10 17.69 2.80
N PRO A 224 2.37 18.96 3.17
CA PRO A 224 2.87 19.28 4.49
C PRO A 224 1.78 18.90 5.50
N SER A 225 1.94 17.75 6.17
CA SER A 225 1.00 17.34 7.22
C SER A 225 1.03 18.38 8.35
N PRO A 226 -0.12 18.92 8.80
CA PRO A 226 -0.15 19.86 9.92
C PRO A 226 0.48 19.28 11.20
N SER A 227 0.46 17.95 11.38
CA SER A 227 1.10 17.27 12.52
C SER A 227 2.63 17.14 12.40
N LYS A 228 3.21 17.14 11.19
CA LYS A 228 4.68 17.16 11.00
C LYS A 228 5.30 18.56 11.13
N ILE A 229 4.49 19.62 11.10
CA ILE A 229 4.95 21.00 11.29
C ILE A 229 5.42 21.22 12.74
N GLN A 230 4.80 20.57 13.73
CA GLN A 230 5.24 20.64 15.14
C GLN A 230 6.59 19.96 15.40
N ALA A 231 6.92 18.90 14.65
CA ALA A 231 8.19 18.20 14.82
C ALA A 231 9.38 18.98 14.23
N LEU A 232 9.18 19.70 13.13
CA LEU A 232 10.23 20.55 12.51
C LEU A 232 10.57 21.80 13.36
N THR A 233 9.73 22.15 14.35
CA THR A 233 10.02 23.21 15.32
C THR A 233 10.69 22.71 16.60
N ALA A 234 10.91 21.39 16.76
CA ALA A 234 11.36 20.80 18.02
C ALA A 234 12.88 20.53 18.10
N ASP A 235 13.60 20.42 16.98
CA ASP A 235 15.04 20.09 16.96
C ASP A 235 15.97 21.30 16.78
N GLY A 236 15.64 22.42 17.43
CA GLY A 236 16.53 23.56 17.58
C GLY A 236 16.64 23.97 19.05
N PRO A 237 17.85 24.19 19.61
CA PRO A 237 17.96 24.71 20.96
C PRO A 237 17.56 26.17 20.90
N ILE A 238 16.34 26.49 21.32
CA ILE A 238 15.91 27.73 22.01
C ILE A 238 14.38 27.65 22.12
N SER A 239 13.91 27.37 23.34
CA SER A 239 12.55 27.68 23.77
C SER A 239 12.41 29.21 23.88
N SER A 240 11.75 29.83 22.92
CA SER A 240 11.06 31.11 23.13
C SER A 240 10.17 31.43 21.92
N LEU A 241 8.87 31.51 22.21
CA LEU A 241 7.76 32.07 21.42
C LEU A 241 8.16 32.91 20.20
N ASN A 242 7.63 32.56 19.01
CA ASN A 242 7.44 33.52 17.93
C ASN A 242 6.10 33.28 17.21
N PRO A 243 5.05 34.10 17.47
CA PRO A 243 3.73 33.98 16.83
C PRO A 243 3.66 34.45 15.36
N SER A 244 4.79 34.56 14.67
CA SER A 244 4.89 35.23 13.35
C SER A 244 5.38 34.34 12.21
N LEU A 245 5.21 33.03 12.29
CA LEU A 245 5.48 32.15 11.15
C LEU A 245 4.29 32.20 10.17
N PRO A 246 4.54 32.51 8.88
CA PRO A 246 3.49 32.46 7.87
C PRO A 246 2.90 31.05 7.81
N PRO A 247 1.59 30.90 7.49
CA PRO A 247 0.96 29.60 7.39
C PRO A 247 1.74 28.70 6.42
N PRO A 248 1.78 27.38 6.66
CA PRO A 248 2.46 26.46 5.77
C PRO A 248 1.95 26.67 4.34
N PRO A 249 2.85 26.66 3.35
CA PRO A 249 2.45 26.88 1.97
C PRO A 249 1.38 25.85 1.56
N LEU A 250 0.22 26.37 1.19
CA LEU A 250 -0.83 25.62 0.51
C LEU A 250 -0.24 24.95 -0.74
N HIS A 251 -0.81 23.82 -1.20
CA HIS A 251 -0.36 23.05 -2.38
C HIS A 251 -0.16 23.91 -3.66
N SER A 252 -0.78 25.10 -3.71
CA SER A 252 -0.57 26.13 -4.74
C SER A 252 0.85 26.67 -4.84
N ALA A 253 1.68 26.54 -3.79
CA ALA A 253 3.07 26.99 -3.79
C ALA A 253 4.05 25.96 -4.36
N CYS A 254 3.65 24.70 -4.53
CA CYS A 254 4.52 23.68 -5.10
C CYS A 254 4.85 24.02 -6.56
N THR A 255 6.13 24.03 -6.90
CA THR A 255 6.64 24.31 -8.26
C THR A 255 6.81 23.04 -9.11
N HIS A 256 6.66 21.88 -8.50
CA HIS A 256 6.82 20.57 -9.11
C HIS A 256 5.59 19.69 -8.88
N HIS A 257 5.27 18.87 -9.87
CA HIS A 257 4.49 17.65 -9.68
C HIS A 257 5.47 16.50 -9.46
N PHE A 258 5.21 15.68 -8.43
CA PHE A 258 5.97 14.46 -8.19
C PHE A 258 5.21 13.27 -8.73
N LEU A 259 5.93 12.29 -9.25
CA LEU A 259 5.37 11.13 -9.92
C LEU A 259 6.00 9.85 -9.37
N HIS A 260 5.26 8.75 -9.47
CA HIS A 260 5.87 7.43 -9.54
C HIS A 260 6.59 7.28 -10.91
N PRO A 261 7.61 6.41 -11.02
CA PRO A 261 8.23 6.12 -12.31
C PRO A 261 7.18 5.68 -13.34
N VAL A 262 7.22 6.25 -14.52
CA VAL A 262 6.37 5.89 -15.67
C VAL A 262 7.24 5.51 -16.87
N SER A 263 6.77 4.59 -17.70
CA SER A 263 7.55 3.86 -18.71
C SER A 263 8.39 4.76 -19.62
N TRP A 264 7.90 5.94 -19.98
CA TRP A 264 8.65 6.88 -20.82
C TRP A 264 9.91 7.47 -20.16
N MET A 265 10.02 7.40 -18.84
CA MET A 265 11.22 7.81 -18.09
C MET A 265 12.34 6.77 -18.16
N ARG A 266 12.04 5.55 -18.63
CA ARG A 266 12.97 4.41 -18.69
C ARG A 266 14.36 4.76 -19.22
N PRO A 267 14.51 5.49 -20.35
CA PRO A 267 15.83 5.81 -20.89
C PRO A 267 16.72 6.58 -19.92
N ALA A 268 16.15 7.33 -18.97
CA ALA A 268 16.90 8.06 -17.95
C ALA A 268 17.10 7.24 -16.67
N LEU A 269 16.11 6.45 -16.25
CA LEU A 269 16.13 5.77 -14.96
C LEU A 269 16.95 4.48 -14.95
N GLU A 270 17.02 3.76 -16.06
CA GLU A 270 17.78 2.50 -16.18
C GLU A 270 19.29 2.72 -16.41
N GLN A 271 19.76 3.98 -16.44
CA GLN A 271 21.19 4.28 -16.58
C GLN A 271 22.00 3.99 -15.30
N GLY A 272 21.33 3.67 -14.18
CA GLY A 272 21.99 3.46 -12.88
C GLY A 272 22.54 4.73 -12.22
N ILE A 273 22.22 5.91 -12.76
CA ILE A 273 22.68 7.20 -12.22
C ILE A 273 21.71 7.68 -11.14
N LEU A 274 22.22 8.13 -9.99
CA LEU A 274 21.41 8.58 -8.84
C LEU A 274 20.52 9.80 -9.10
N SER A 275 20.91 10.68 -10.03
CA SER A 275 20.12 11.87 -10.35
C SER A 275 20.38 12.34 -11.77
N GLY A 276 19.38 12.98 -12.38
CA GLY A 276 19.48 13.44 -13.75
C GLY A 276 18.26 14.23 -14.20
N ARG A 277 18.20 14.48 -15.52
CA ARG A 277 17.13 15.26 -16.16
C ARG A 277 16.08 14.34 -16.76
N LEU A 278 14.83 14.80 -16.77
CA LEU A 278 13.73 14.14 -17.46
C LEU A 278 13.36 14.97 -18.69
N GLU A 279 13.40 14.33 -19.86
CA GLU A 279 13.14 14.95 -21.16
C GLU A 279 11.84 14.43 -21.77
N CYS A 280 11.23 15.24 -22.64
CA CYS A 280 9.99 14.87 -23.29
C CYS A 280 10.19 13.64 -24.19
N PRO A 281 9.36 12.59 -24.06
CA PRO A 281 9.51 11.36 -24.84
C PRO A 281 9.12 11.53 -26.31
N ASN A 282 8.68 12.72 -26.73
CA ASN A 282 8.52 13.05 -28.14
C ASN A 282 9.90 13.49 -28.70
N PRO A 283 10.53 12.71 -29.62
CA PRO A 283 11.87 13.03 -30.14
C PRO A 283 11.94 14.37 -30.85
N LYS A 284 10.82 14.84 -31.44
CA LYS A 284 10.75 16.16 -32.08
C LYS A 284 10.68 17.32 -31.09
N CYS A 285 10.29 17.04 -29.84
CA CYS A 285 10.14 18.05 -28.80
C CYS A 285 11.45 18.28 -28.05
N GLY A 286 12.09 17.19 -27.58
CA GLY A 286 13.35 17.23 -26.81
C GLY A 286 13.32 18.16 -25.59
N GLY A 287 12.13 18.56 -25.12
CA GLY A 287 11.99 19.57 -24.08
C GLY A 287 12.36 18.99 -22.72
N GLN A 288 13.25 19.65 -21.98
CA GLN A 288 13.48 19.31 -20.57
C GLN A 288 12.23 19.61 -19.75
N LEU A 289 11.63 18.57 -19.19
CA LEU A 289 10.38 18.62 -18.41
C LEU A 289 10.64 18.74 -16.91
N GLY A 290 11.74 18.14 -16.44
CA GLY A 290 11.99 18.03 -15.02
C GLY A 290 13.30 17.33 -14.68
N ARG A 291 13.33 16.70 -13.50
CA ARG A 291 14.50 16.00 -12.96
C ARG A 291 14.09 14.84 -12.06
N TYR A 292 14.97 13.86 -11.95
CA TYR A 292 14.85 12.77 -11.00
C TYR A 292 16.02 12.76 -10.03
N ALA A 293 15.77 12.30 -8.82
CA ALA A 293 16.75 12.07 -7.77
C ALA A 293 16.31 10.87 -6.95
N TRP A 294 17.05 9.77 -7.07
CA TRP A 294 16.84 8.53 -6.34
C TRP A 294 16.94 8.75 -4.83
N GLN A 295 17.92 9.56 -4.38
CA GLN A 295 18.08 9.96 -2.98
C GLN A 295 17.03 10.99 -2.50
N GLY A 296 16.09 11.35 -3.37
CA GLY A 296 15.05 12.30 -3.07
C GLY A 296 15.43 13.76 -3.27
N MET A 297 14.44 14.63 -3.07
CA MET A 297 14.61 16.07 -3.19
C MET A 297 13.58 16.82 -2.33
N ARG A 298 13.95 18.03 -1.91
CA ARG A 298 13.05 18.92 -1.16
C ARG A 298 12.13 19.69 -2.12
N CYS A 299 10.83 19.58 -1.91
CA CYS A 299 9.84 20.40 -2.60
C CYS A 299 9.86 21.84 -2.05
N SER A 300 9.35 22.80 -2.84
CA SER A 300 9.13 24.18 -2.41
C SER A 300 8.13 24.31 -1.25
N CYS A 301 7.26 23.32 -1.00
CA CYS A 301 6.45 23.27 0.21
C CYS A 301 7.22 22.82 1.47
N GLY A 302 8.49 22.46 1.34
CA GLY A 302 9.36 22.05 2.44
C GLY A 302 9.44 20.54 2.67
N VAL A 303 8.52 19.75 2.11
CA VAL A 303 8.47 18.28 2.24
C VAL A 303 9.62 17.63 1.46
N TRP A 304 10.29 16.65 2.07
CA TRP A 304 11.24 15.77 1.40
C TRP A 304 10.50 14.62 0.72
N VAL A 305 10.70 14.47 -0.59
CA VAL A 305 10.13 13.36 -1.37
C VAL A 305 11.27 12.42 -1.75
N CYS A 306 11.14 11.12 -1.48
CA CYS A 306 12.16 10.11 -1.76
C CYS A 306 11.52 8.76 -2.12
N PRO A 307 11.89 8.11 -3.25
CA PRO A 307 12.64 8.71 -4.36
C PRO A 307 11.82 9.82 -5.04
N ALA A 308 12.49 10.69 -5.81
CA ALA A 308 11.83 11.86 -6.38
C ALA A 308 11.92 11.92 -7.90
N PHE A 309 10.76 11.84 -8.56
CA PHE A 309 10.62 12.07 -10.00
C PHE A 309 9.73 13.29 -10.20
N SER A 310 10.33 14.41 -10.60
CA SER A 310 9.64 15.71 -10.59
C SER A 310 9.48 16.27 -12.00
N LEU A 311 8.28 16.75 -12.33
CA LEU A 311 7.99 17.58 -13.50
C LEU A 311 7.77 19.03 -13.06
N GLN A 312 8.40 19.98 -13.74
CA GLN A 312 8.24 21.39 -13.40
C GLN A 312 6.88 21.90 -13.88
N LYS A 313 6.07 22.52 -13.00
CA LYS A 313 4.74 23.05 -13.35
C LYS A 313 4.78 24.02 -14.53
N GLY A 314 5.83 24.82 -14.68
CA GLY A 314 5.98 25.74 -15.82
C GLY A 314 6.17 25.06 -17.18
N ARG A 315 6.53 23.77 -17.21
CA ARG A 315 6.85 22.97 -18.42
C ARG A 315 5.73 22.00 -18.80
N VAL A 316 4.71 21.83 -17.95
CA VAL A 316 3.59 20.92 -18.15
C VAL A 316 2.26 21.65 -17.98
N ASP A 317 1.24 21.23 -18.72
CA ASP A 317 -0.12 21.70 -18.55
C ASP A 317 -0.93 20.62 -17.82
N GLU A 318 -1.72 21.04 -16.83
CA GLU A 318 -2.66 20.19 -16.12
C GLU A 318 -4.04 20.26 -16.80
N VAL A 319 -4.59 19.11 -17.19
CA VAL A 319 -5.89 19.00 -17.84
C VAL A 319 -6.79 18.11 -17.00
N THR A 320 -7.90 18.64 -16.50
CA THR A 320 -8.90 17.87 -15.75
C THR A 320 -9.98 17.35 -16.69
N LYS A 321 -10.16 16.03 -16.75
CA LYS A 321 -11.32 15.39 -17.39
C LYS A 321 -12.44 15.24 -16.36
N LYS A 322 -13.60 15.82 -16.64
CA LYS A 322 -14.85 15.49 -15.93
C LYS A 322 -15.58 14.45 -16.75
N PHE A 323 -15.89 13.29 -16.17
CA PHE A 323 -16.86 12.38 -16.77
C PHE A 323 -18.24 13.01 -16.59
N GLU A 324 -18.79 13.58 -17.67
CA GLU A 324 -20.21 13.91 -17.70
C GLU A 324 -20.99 12.60 -17.76
N GLN A 325 -21.75 12.30 -16.71
CA GLN A 325 -22.78 11.25 -16.77
C GLN A 325 -23.79 11.69 -17.82
N GLY A 326 -23.74 11.07 -19.00
CA GLY A 326 -24.81 11.17 -19.97
C GLY A 326 -26.09 10.60 -19.35
N PHE A 327 -26.93 11.48 -18.82
CA PHE A 327 -28.31 11.16 -18.48
C PHE A 327 -29.04 10.87 -19.79
N THR A 328 -29.07 9.61 -20.22
CA THR A 328 -30.07 9.16 -21.18
C THR A 328 -31.43 9.33 -20.51
N LYS A 329 -32.15 10.39 -20.88
CA LYS A 329 -33.58 10.48 -20.56
C LYS A 329 -34.25 9.25 -21.16
N SER A 330 -34.63 8.28 -20.33
CA SER A 330 -35.63 7.29 -20.68
C SER A 330 -36.88 8.03 -21.13
N GLY A 331 -37.16 7.95 -22.43
CA GLY A 331 -38.39 8.44 -23.02
C GLY A 331 -39.57 7.70 -22.41
N ASN A 332 -40.47 8.47 -21.81
CA ASN A 332 -41.76 8.00 -21.34
C ASN A 332 -42.58 7.51 -22.55
N VAL A 333 -43.05 6.28 -22.51
CA VAL A 333 -43.98 5.71 -23.48
C VAL A 333 -45.34 6.33 -23.21
N GLY A 334 -45.86 7.10 -24.18
CA GLY A 334 -47.20 7.68 -24.16
C GLY A 334 -47.61 8.09 -25.57
N ASN A 335 -48.58 7.37 -26.12
CA ASN A 335 -49.25 7.56 -27.40
C ASN A 335 -49.72 9.01 -27.64
N GLU A 336 -49.55 9.54 -28.86
CA GLU A 336 -50.60 9.72 -29.89
C GLU A 336 -50.23 10.78 -30.97
N ALA A 337 -50.70 10.51 -32.19
CA ALA A 337 -51.00 11.43 -33.30
C ALA A 337 -49.87 12.06 -34.15
N GLU A 338 -49.72 11.48 -35.35
CA GLU A 338 -49.60 12.11 -36.68
C GLU A 338 -49.03 13.55 -36.81
N SER A 339 -47.90 13.68 -37.51
CA SER A 339 -47.78 14.58 -38.67
C SER A 339 -46.47 14.36 -39.43
N ARG A 340 -46.58 14.26 -40.75
CA ARG A 340 -45.50 14.12 -41.72
C ARG A 340 -44.81 15.47 -41.97
N THR A 341 -43.65 15.38 -42.62
CA THR A 341 -42.82 16.44 -43.25
C THR A 341 -41.80 17.07 -42.30
N GLY A 342 -40.52 17.28 -42.63
CA GLY A 342 -39.76 17.10 -43.85
C GLY A 342 -38.28 17.36 -43.52
N HIS A 343 -37.37 16.68 -44.23
CA HIS A 343 -35.93 16.94 -44.13
C HIS A 343 -35.63 18.37 -44.62
N SER A 344 -34.85 19.15 -43.88
CA SER A 344 -34.32 20.43 -44.37
C SER A 344 -32.90 20.66 -43.86
N ILE A 345 -31.97 20.37 -44.75
CA ILE A 345 -30.55 20.72 -44.74
C ILE A 345 -30.45 22.26 -44.76
N ARG A 346 -29.71 22.85 -43.81
CA ARG A 346 -29.37 24.29 -43.83
C ARG A 346 -28.03 24.50 -44.54
N LEU A 347 -28.07 25.18 -45.69
CA LEU A 347 -26.91 25.76 -46.37
C LEU A 347 -26.83 27.29 -46.09
N PRO A 348 -25.61 27.86 -46.11
CA PRO A 348 -25.32 29.18 -45.54
C PRO A 348 -25.70 30.37 -46.45
N PRO A 349 -25.78 31.59 -45.89
CA PRO A 349 -26.40 32.73 -46.55
C PRO A 349 -25.42 33.58 -47.37
N GLY A 350 -25.88 34.01 -48.56
CA GLY A 350 -25.45 35.27 -49.17
C GLY A 350 -25.02 35.16 -50.63
N MET A 351 -25.90 35.57 -51.55
CA MET A 351 -25.57 36.53 -52.63
C MET A 351 -26.87 36.98 -53.33
N LYS A 352 -27.04 38.30 -53.37
CA LYS A 352 -28.22 39.03 -53.86
C LYS A 352 -28.39 38.83 -55.37
N GLY A 353 -29.65 38.74 -55.79
CA GLY A 353 -30.03 38.57 -57.19
C GLY A 353 -29.82 39.79 -58.09
N LYS A 354 -29.93 39.50 -59.39
CA LYS A 354 -30.50 40.37 -60.43
C LYS A 354 -31.27 39.45 -61.37
N GLY A 355 -32.52 39.81 -61.64
CA GLY A 355 -33.45 39.02 -62.44
C GLY A 355 -33.51 39.40 -63.92
N ASN A 356 -34.45 38.71 -64.58
CA ASN A 356 -35.01 38.89 -65.92
C ASN A 356 -34.02 38.63 -67.06
N LEU A 357 -34.30 37.77 -68.05
CA LEU A 357 -35.55 37.32 -68.68
C LEU A 357 -35.45 35.84 -69.07
#